data_AF-A0A7Y0GY49-F1
#
_entry.id   AF-A0A7Y0GY49-F1
#
_cell.length_a   1.000
_cell.length_b   1.000
_cell.length_c   1.000
_cell.angle_alpha   90.00
_cell.angle_beta   90.00
_cell.angle_gamma   90.00
#
_symmetry.space_group_name_H-M   'P 1'
#
loop_
_entity.id
_entity.type
_entity.pdbx_description
1 polymer ?
#
loop_
_entity_poly.entity_id
_entity_poly.type
_entity_poly.pdbx_seq_one_letter_code
_entity_poly.pdbx_strand_id
1 'polypeptide(L)'
;MLTESVRLYIYLEHALAQDAESHALIHELRHEMEGIGKAVLEFLGKYHQLAVQPNLVASFGNDLSAVGKVLVERIQREESTLYPLYLPAY
;
A
#
# COMPACT_ATOMS: atom_id res chain seq x y z
N MET A 1 6.48 -1.84 10.50
CA MET A 1 5.46 -1.28 9.60
C MET A 1 5.47 -2.00 8.24
N LEU A 2 6.29 -1.68 7.23
CA LEU A 2 6.26 -2.42 5.94
C LEU A 2 6.60 -3.92 6.03
N THR A 3 7.61 -4.30 6.82
CA THR A 3 8.05 -5.70 6.95
C THR A 3 7.08 -6.58 7.73
N GLU A 4 6.22 -5.97 8.52
CA GLU A 4 5.24 -6.64 9.37
C GLU A 4 4.03 -7.06 8.54
N SER A 5 3.59 -6.19 7.64
CA SER A 5 2.60 -6.50 6.61
C SER A 5 3.04 -7.65 5.71
N VAL A 6 4.31 -7.69 5.26
CA VAL A 6 4.81 -8.78 4.39
C VAL A 6 4.75 -10.15 5.07
N ARG A 7 5.11 -10.25 6.36
CA ARG A 7 4.99 -11.53 7.10
C ARG A 7 3.54 -11.92 7.33
N LEU A 8 2.66 -10.94 7.53
CA LEU A 8 1.22 -11.15 7.71
C LEU A 8 0.57 -11.69 6.43
N TYR A 9 0.88 -11.11 5.26
CA TYR A 9 0.38 -11.61 3.98
C TYR A 9 0.81 -13.05 3.71
N ILE A 10 2.07 -13.39 3.98
CA ILE A 10 2.59 -14.75 3.85
C ILE A 10 1.85 -15.73 4.79
N TYR A 11 1.60 -15.31 6.03
CA TYR A 11 0.84 -16.12 6.97
C TYR A 11 -0.60 -16.37 6.49
N LEU A 12 -1.30 -15.33 6.03
CA LEU A 12 -2.67 -15.44 5.52
C LEU A 12 -2.75 -16.29 4.25
N GLU A 13 -1.79 -16.13 3.33
CA GLU A 13 -1.67 -16.93 2.12
C GLU A 13 -1.52 -18.43 2.44
N HIS A 14 -0.78 -18.77 3.49
CA HIS A 14 -0.66 -20.15 3.98
C HIS A 14 -1.88 -20.64 4.78
N ALA A 15 -2.46 -19.80 5.63
CA ALA A 15 -3.61 -20.16 6.47
C ALA A 15 -4.89 -20.34 5.65
N LEU A 16 -5.03 -19.60 4.56
CA LEU A 16 -6.20 -19.60 3.68
C LEU A 16 -5.92 -20.37 2.37
N ALA A 17 -4.82 -21.13 2.29
CA ALA A 17 -4.41 -21.86 1.09
C ALA A 17 -5.46 -22.89 0.59
N GLN A 18 -6.41 -23.29 1.45
CA GLN A 18 -7.51 -24.20 1.10
C GLN A 18 -8.75 -23.46 0.55
N ASP A 19 -8.76 -22.12 0.57
CA ASP A 19 -9.81 -21.27 0.04
C ASP A 19 -9.26 -20.39 -1.09
N ALA A 20 -9.57 -20.77 -2.33
CA ALA A 20 -9.08 -20.12 -3.52
C ALA A 20 -9.54 -18.65 -3.65
N GLU A 21 -10.73 -18.30 -3.13
CA GLU A 21 -11.22 -16.92 -3.17
C GLU A 21 -10.44 -16.03 -2.20
N SER A 22 -10.24 -16.50 -0.97
CA SER A 22 -9.44 -15.81 0.03
C SER A 22 -7.98 -15.63 -0.40
N HIS A 23 -7.41 -16.64 -1.07
CA HIS A 23 -6.05 -16.55 -1.62
C HIS A 23 -5.94 -15.49 -2.72
N ALA A 24 -6.89 -15.44 -3.66
CA ALA A 24 -6.91 -14.44 -4.71
C ALA A 24 -7.03 -13.02 -4.14
N LEU A 25 -7.91 -12.82 -3.14
CA LEU A 25 -8.08 -11.54 -2.46
C LEU A 25 -6.79 -11.06 -1.78
N ILE A 26 -6.10 -11.94 -1.05
CA ILE A 26 -4.84 -11.61 -0.38
C ILE A 26 -3.74 -11.27 -1.38
N HIS A 27 -3.68 -11.98 -2.51
CA HIS A 27 -2.73 -11.71 -3.59
C HIS A 27 -2.96 -10.33 -4.22
N GLU A 28 -4.21 -9.98 -4.52
CA GLU A 28 -4.58 -8.67 -5.07
C GLU A 28 -4.23 -7.54 -4.11
N LEU A 29 -4.58 -7.68 -2.83
CA LEU A 29 -4.24 -6.70 -1.79
C LEU A 29 -2.73 -6.48 -1.71
N ARG A 30 -1.93 -7.55 -1.75
CA ARG A 30 -0.46 -7.45 -1.73
C ARG A 30 0.07 -6.71 -2.95
N HIS A 31 -0.40 -7.05 -4.15
CA HIS A 31 0.05 -6.42 -5.38
C HIS A 31 -0.27 -4.92 -5.38
N GLU A 32 -1.46 -4.55 -4.90
CA GLU A 32 -1.84 -3.16 -4.72
C GLU A 32 -0.88 -2.43 -3.77
N MET A 33 -0.54 -3.05 -2.62
CA MET A 33 0.40 -2.46 -1.66
C MET A 33 1.79 -2.22 -2.24
N GLU A 34 2.30 -3.13 -3.06
CA GLU A 34 3.58 -2.96 -3.75
C GLU A 34 3.53 -1.76 -4.73
N GLY A 35 2.42 -1.59 -5.45
CA GLY A 35 2.20 -0.44 -6.33
C GLY A 35 2.20 0.90 -5.58
N ILE A 36 1.54 0.96 -4.43
CA ILE A 36 1.49 2.17 -3.58
C ILE A 36 2.87 2.49 -3.02
N GLY A 37 3.60 1.48 -2.52
CA GLY A 37 4.97 1.65 -2.05
C GLY A 37 5.90 2.21 -3.13
N LYS A 38 5.77 1.72 -4.36
CA LYS A 38 6.52 2.23 -5.51
C LYS A 38 6.20 3.70 -5.82
N ALA A 39 4.92 4.08 -5.83
CA ALA A 39 4.52 5.47 -6.08
C ALA A 39 5.08 6.45 -5.03
N VAL A 40 5.12 6.05 -3.76
CA VAL A 40 5.73 6.83 -2.68
C VAL A 40 7.23 6.98 -2.88
N LEU A 41 7.93 5.89 -3.22
CA LEU A 41 9.37 5.92 -3.48
C LEU A 41 9.72 6.79 -4.69
N GLU A 42 8.92 6.73 -5.76
CA GLU A 42 9.06 7.58 -6.94
C GLU A 42 8.86 9.06 -6.60
N PHE A 43 7.86 9.39 -5.78
CA PHE A 43 7.65 10.75 -5.28
C PHE A 43 8.86 11.26 -4.47
N LEU A 44 9.33 10.47 -3.50
CA LEU A 44 10.51 10.82 -2.71
C LEU A 44 11.74 11.00 -3.59
N GLY A 45 11.94 10.12 -4.57
CA GLY A 45 13.04 10.22 -5.54
C GLY A 45 12.97 11.49 -6.40
N LYS A 46 11.78 11.79 -6.95
CA LYS A 46 11.54 12.99 -7.78
C LYS A 46 11.88 14.27 -7.02
N TYR A 47 11.43 14.36 -5.77
CA TYR A 47 11.57 15.57 -4.97
C TYR A 47 12.83 15.62 -4.10
N HIS A 48 13.63 14.55 -4.05
CA HIS A 48 14.98 14.61 -3.47
C HIS A 48 15.87 15.63 -4.20
N GLN A 49 15.60 15.88 -5.48
CA GLN A 49 16.32 16.84 -6.33
C GLN A 49 15.72 18.26 -6.34
N LEU A 50 14.80 18.59 -5.42
CA LEU A 50 14.12 19.88 -5.40
C LEU A 50 15.10 21.07 -5.32
N ALA A 51 16.22 20.90 -4.60
CA ALA A 51 17.26 21.91 -4.46
C ALA A 51 17.98 22.24 -5.78
N VAL A 52 17.96 21.31 -6.74
CA VAL A 52 18.64 21.43 -8.04
C VAL A 52 17.66 21.67 -9.20
N GLN A 53 16.36 21.52 -8.97
CA GLN A 53 15.30 21.67 -9.97
C GLN A 53 14.12 22.48 -9.40
N PRO A 54 14.22 23.83 -9.39
CA PRO A 54 13.20 24.71 -8.81
C PRO A 54 11.84 24.63 -9.52
N ASN A 55 11.84 24.21 -10.78
CA ASN A 55 10.64 23.97 -11.59
C ASN A 55 9.73 22.86 -10.99
N LEU A 56 10.26 21.98 -10.16
CA LEU A 56 9.49 20.93 -9.47
C LEU A 56 8.56 21.49 -8.38
N VAL A 57 8.83 22.69 -7.85
CA VAL A 57 8.01 23.30 -6.78
C VAL A 57 6.57 23.51 -7.24
N ALA A 58 6.36 23.86 -8.52
CA ALA A 58 5.03 24.10 -9.07
C ALA A 58 4.15 22.83 -9.10
N SER A 59 4.75 21.65 -9.28
CA SER A 59 4.02 20.37 -9.30
C SER A 59 3.95 19.69 -7.93
N PHE A 60 4.76 20.11 -6.95
CA PHE A 60 4.91 19.44 -5.66
C PHE A 60 3.60 19.24 -4.93
N GLY A 61 2.78 20.29 -4.82
CA GLY A 61 1.50 20.22 -4.11
C GLY A 61 0.53 19.22 -4.72
N ASN A 62 0.48 19.17 -6.07
CA ASN A 62 -0.40 18.24 -6.78
C ASN A 62 0.06 16.80 -6.60
N ASP A 63 1.36 16.54 -6.73
CA ASP A 63 1.92 15.20 -6.58
C ASP A 63 1.82 14.71 -5.12
N LEU A 64 2.02 15.60 -4.15
CA LEU A 64 1.85 15.28 -2.73
C LEU A 64 0.39 14.91 -2.43
N SER A 65 -0.57 15.65 -2.99
CA SER A 65 -2.00 15.35 -2.85
C SER A 65 -2.34 13.99 -3.47
N ALA A 66 -1.80 13.68 -4.65
CA ALA A 66 -2.01 12.39 -5.31
C ALA A 66 -1.47 11.23 -4.47
N VAL A 67 -0.23 11.32 -3.98
CA VAL A 67 0.36 10.29 -3.11
C VAL A 67 -0.40 10.16 -1.79
N GLY A 68 -0.81 11.28 -1.19
CA GLY A 68 -1.61 11.30 0.03
C GLY A 68 -2.95 10.59 -0.15
N LYS A 69 -3.64 10.83 -1.27
CA LYS A 69 -4.90 10.14 -1.59
C LYS A 69 -4.72 8.62 -1.66
N VAL A 70 -3.69 8.16 -2.37
CA VAL A 70 -3.38 6.73 -2.50
C VAL A 70 -3.04 6.09 -1.14
N LEU A 71 -2.33 6.81 -0.27
CA LEU A 71 -2.04 6.35 1.10
C LEU A 71 -3.30 6.25 1.98
N VAL A 72 -4.24 7.19 1.83
CA VAL A 72 -5.51 7.16 2.56
C VAL A 72 -6.37 5.98 2.10
N GLU A 73 -6.48 5.77 0.79
CA GLU A 73 -7.19 4.62 0.21
C GLU A 73 -6.60 3.28 0.70
N ARG A 74 -5.27 3.19 0.80
CA ARG A 74 -4.57 2.05 1.41
C ARG A 74 -5.05 1.79 2.84
N ILE A 75 -4.99 2.80 3.71
CA ILE A 75 -5.36 2.65 5.12
C ILE A 75 -6.82 2.19 5.23
N GLN A 76 -7.71 2.76 4.43
CA GLN A 76 -9.12 2.36 4.42
C GLN A 76 -9.32 0.90 3.97
N ARG A 77 -8.59 0.42 2.96
CA ARG A 77 -8.64 -0.99 2.54
C ARG A 77 -8.07 -1.92 3.60
N GLU A 78 -6.96 -1.53 4.23
CA GLU A 78 -6.39 -2.30 5.34
C GLU A 78 -7.42 -2.44 6.47
N GLU A 79 -8.05 -1.35 6.89
CA GLU A 79 -9.02 -1.34 8.00
C GLU A 79 -10.34 -2.06 7.67
N SER A 80 -10.85 -1.91 6.45
CA SER A 80 -12.17 -2.44 6.07
C SER A 80 -12.15 -3.86 5.52
N THR A 81 -11.02 -4.31 4.98
CA THR A 81 -10.94 -5.59 4.26
C THR A 81 -9.86 -6.49 4.84
N LEU A 82 -8.61 -6.03 4.92
CA LEU A 82 -7.52 -6.88 5.42
C LEU A 82 -7.69 -7.22 6.89
N TYR A 83 -8.03 -6.22 7.71
CA TYR A 83 -8.09 -6.36 9.16
C TYR A 83 -9.21 -7.28 9.65
N PRO A 84 -10.42 -7.22 9.05
CA PRO A 84 -11.48 -8.16 9.38
C PRO A 84 -11.16 -9.63 9.09
N LEU A 85 -10.31 -9.94 8.12
CA LEU A 85 -9.97 -11.33 7.77
C LEU A 85 -9.21 -12.08 8.87
N TYR A 86 -8.65 -11.38 9.86
CA TYR A 86 -7.98 -11.99 11.00
C TYR A 86 -8.77 -11.89 12.32
N LEU A 87 -9.89 -11.15 12.34
CA LEU A 87 -10.71 -11.09 13.54
C LEU A 87 -11.41 -12.44 13.72
N PRO A 88 -11.33 -13.07 14.91
CA PRO A 88 -12.03 -14.32 15.15
C PRO A 88 -13.53 -14.12 14.91
N ALA A 89 -14.15 -15.00 14.13
CA ALA A 89 -15.61 -15.09 14.07
C ALA A 89 -16.11 -15.45 15.48
N TYR A 90 -16.81 -14.51 16.13
CA TYR A 90 -17.52 -14.77 17.38
C TYR A 90 -18.85 -15.47 17.11
#